data_AF-A0A4D9DG58-F1
#
_entry.id   AF-A0A4D9DG58-F1
#
_cell.length_a   1.000
_cell.length_b   1.000
_cell.length_c   1.000
_cell.angle_alpha   90.00
_cell.angle_beta   90.00
_cell.angle_gamma   90.00
#
_symmetry.space_group_name_H-M   'P 1'
#
loop_
_entity.id
_entity.type
_entity.pdbx_description
1 polymer ?
#
loop_
_entity_poly.entity_id
_entity_poly.type
_entity_poly.pdbx_seq_one_letter_code
_entity_poly.pdbx_strand_id
1 'polypeptide(L)'
;MNGTPLDVKTAKWDDVEKRLPKGNGGYTAMEVFEDVKGCTAYTYDDLILMPSHIDFGVNEVILESKFTRNIALKTPMASSPMDTVTEDKMAIMMALHGGIGVVHYNCTISEQAEMVNKVKKYKNGFIHDPIVLGPDNTVADVERITAAKGFAGFPITENGKLGGRLVGMIARRDVDFVDDKDTKLSKLMVTDVVTAKDGVTLEQANAIIRTSKKGKLPIVNDAGELVSLISRADIKKSRDYPLASKDANKQLLCGAAIGTRPSDRDRLSALVAAGVDVIIIDSSQGDSIFQYEMISHIKTAFPDVQVVAGNVVTAQQAFNLIKAGADGLRVGMGSGSICTTQEVCAAGRAACSAIYHTSRLASMFGVPVIADGGIGSTGHIVKAFSVGASCVMMGSLLAGTEEAPGEYFYQDGVRLKRYRGMGSVEAMAKGSEKRYFASNAVVKVAQGVSGAVTDRGSMGRYIPYLTTGVRHGLQDLGTISLADLHKRRESGLLRFEVRSPAAQREGGVHGLHMHERKLFS
;
A
#
# COMPACT_ATOMS: atom_id res chain seq x y z
N MET A 1 -29.68 33.31 -29.84
CA MET A 1 -29.98 33.16 -28.40
C MET A 1 -30.93 34.28 -28.02
N ASN A 2 -32.21 33.98 -27.83
CA ASN A 2 -33.23 34.96 -27.45
C ASN A 2 -33.40 34.90 -25.93
N GLY A 3 -32.79 35.83 -25.21
CA GLY A 3 -32.95 35.94 -23.76
C GLY A 3 -32.39 37.27 -23.25
N THR A 4 -33.08 37.88 -22.28
CA THR A 4 -32.63 39.09 -21.58
C THR A 4 -31.22 38.88 -21.03
N PRO A 5 -30.27 39.83 -21.21
CA PRO A 5 -28.94 39.74 -20.62
C PRO A 5 -29.00 39.43 -19.12
N LEU A 6 -28.11 38.55 -18.64
CA LEU A 6 -27.95 38.30 -17.21
C LEU A 6 -27.16 39.43 -16.56
N ASP A 7 -27.54 39.85 -15.36
CA ASP A 7 -26.74 40.77 -14.55
C ASP A 7 -25.56 40.00 -13.94
N VAL A 8 -24.34 40.41 -14.28
CA VAL A 8 -23.11 39.74 -13.86
C VAL A 8 -22.89 39.72 -12.35
N LYS A 9 -23.46 40.67 -11.60
CA LYS A 9 -23.28 40.77 -10.14
C LYS A 9 -24.25 39.88 -9.38
N THR A 10 -25.41 39.57 -9.95
CA THR A 10 -26.46 38.80 -9.26
C THR A 10 -26.71 37.43 -9.87
N ALA A 11 -26.21 37.16 -11.08
CA ALA A 11 -26.37 35.86 -11.73
C ALA A 11 -25.65 34.76 -10.94
N LYS A 12 -26.38 33.67 -10.66
CA LYS A 12 -25.79 32.43 -10.13
C LYS A 12 -25.40 31.53 -11.28
N TRP A 13 -24.31 30.79 -11.13
CA TRP A 13 -23.80 29.88 -12.16
C TRP A 13 -24.87 28.92 -12.68
N ASP A 14 -25.69 28.33 -11.80
CA ASP A 14 -26.77 27.42 -12.18
C ASP A 14 -27.79 28.06 -13.15
N ASP A 15 -28.01 29.37 -13.07
CA ASP A 15 -28.90 30.10 -13.97
C ASP A 15 -28.22 30.40 -15.31
N VAL A 16 -26.89 30.56 -15.31
CA VAL A 16 -26.07 30.68 -16.53
C VAL A 16 -26.02 29.34 -17.26
N GLU A 17 -25.71 28.25 -16.54
CA GLU A 17 -25.54 26.91 -17.09
C GLU A 17 -26.81 26.42 -17.81
N LYS A 18 -28.00 26.72 -17.26
CA LYS A 18 -29.30 26.42 -17.89
C LYS A 18 -29.51 27.11 -19.25
N ARG A 19 -28.84 28.24 -19.49
CA ARG A 19 -28.92 28.98 -20.76
C ARG A 19 -27.88 28.53 -21.78
N LEU A 20 -26.90 27.73 -21.37
CA LEU A 20 -25.85 27.22 -22.23
C LEU A 20 -26.28 25.89 -22.85
N PRO A 21 -25.77 25.56 -24.06
CA PRO A 21 -25.96 24.22 -24.62
C PRO A 21 -25.43 23.14 -23.68
N LYS A 22 -26.09 21.98 -23.71
CA LYS A 22 -25.64 20.79 -22.97
C LYS A 22 -24.18 20.46 -23.33
N GLY A 23 -23.37 20.16 -22.32
CA GLY A 23 -21.95 19.82 -22.47
C GLY A 23 -20.97 20.97 -22.26
N ASN A 24 -21.43 22.22 -22.10
CA ASN A 24 -20.54 23.37 -21.90
C ASN A 24 -19.68 23.27 -20.62
N GLY A 25 -20.17 22.59 -19.59
CA GLY A 25 -19.43 22.29 -18.37
C GLY A 25 -18.74 20.92 -18.36
N GLY A 26 -18.71 20.21 -19.49
CA GLY A 26 -18.41 18.77 -19.53
C GLY A 26 -19.60 17.91 -19.13
N TYR A 27 -19.34 16.64 -18.84
CA TYR A 27 -20.34 15.61 -18.59
C TYR A 27 -20.22 15.02 -17.18
N THR A 28 -21.33 14.64 -16.56
CA THR A 28 -21.31 13.87 -15.31
C THR A 28 -20.75 12.46 -15.52
N ALA A 29 -20.33 11.80 -14.43
CA ALA A 29 -19.96 10.39 -14.50
C ALA A 29 -21.12 9.51 -15.00
N MET A 30 -22.37 9.81 -14.62
CA MET A 30 -23.54 9.08 -15.10
C MET A 30 -23.71 9.20 -16.61
N GLU A 31 -23.57 10.41 -17.16
CA GLU A 31 -23.65 10.63 -18.60
C GLU A 31 -22.53 9.91 -19.36
N VAL A 32 -21.32 9.85 -18.78
CA VAL A 32 -20.16 9.19 -19.39
C VAL A 32 -20.23 7.66 -19.29
N PHE A 33 -20.77 7.08 -18.23
CA PHE A 33 -20.70 5.63 -18.00
C PHE A 33 -22.03 4.88 -18.13
N GLU A 34 -23.18 5.57 -18.02
CA GLU A 34 -24.52 4.94 -18.00
C GLU A 34 -25.37 5.37 -19.20
N ASP A 35 -25.33 6.65 -19.59
CA ASP A 35 -26.13 7.16 -20.72
C ASP A 35 -25.44 6.95 -22.09
N VAL A 36 -24.46 6.05 -22.14
CA VAL A 36 -23.67 5.77 -23.33
C VAL A 36 -24.51 5.02 -24.36
N LYS A 37 -24.86 5.70 -25.45
CA LYS A 37 -25.40 5.05 -26.63
C LYS A 37 -24.28 4.25 -27.32
N GLY A 38 -24.33 2.91 -27.28
CA GLY A 38 -23.45 2.07 -28.10
C GLY A 38 -22.49 1.11 -27.37
N CYS A 39 -22.78 0.71 -26.13
CA CYS A 39 -21.99 -0.31 -25.41
C CYS A 39 -20.49 0.00 -25.29
N THR A 40 -20.11 1.28 -25.18
CA THR A 40 -18.71 1.70 -25.05
C THR A 40 -18.22 1.60 -23.61
N ALA A 41 -16.95 1.26 -23.42
CA ALA A 41 -16.26 1.24 -22.13
C ALA A 41 -14.97 2.05 -22.22
N TYR A 42 -14.54 2.62 -21.09
CA TYR A 42 -13.46 3.60 -21.05
C TYR A 42 -12.33 3.17 -20.11
N THR A 43 -11.11 3.48 -20.53
CA THR A 43 -9.87 3.35 -19.75
C THR A 43 -9.45 4.72 -19.20
N TYR A 44 -8.27 4.80 -18.58
CA TYR A 44 -7.78 6.06 -18.03
C TYR A 44 -7.49 7.10 -19.12
N ASP A 45 -6.95 6.70 -20.27
CA ASP A 45 -6.53 7.66 -21.31
C ASP A 45 -7.70 8.25 -22.10
N ASP A 46 -8.83 7.53 -22.13
CA ASP A 46 -10.07 7.98 -22.77
C ASP A 46 -10.74 9.13 -22.04
N LEU A 47 -10.38 9.41 -20.78
CA LEU A 47 -11.05 10.40 -19.94
C LEU A 47 -10.11 11.56 -19.59
N ILE A 48 -10.68 12.76 -19.50
CA ILE A 48 -10.09 13.91 -18.81
C ILE A 48 -11.12 14.47 -17.82
N LEU A 49 -10.64 15.15 -16.79
CA LEU A 49 -11.48 15.83 -15.81
C LEU A 49 -11.46 17.33 -16.06
N MET A 50 -12.60 17.98 -15.87
CA MET A 50 -12.69 19.43 -16.00
C MET A 50 -12.18 20.09 -14.71
N PRO A 51 -11.33 21.14 -14.81
CA PRO A 51 -10.93 21.93 -13.65
C PRO A 51 -12.13 22.58 -12.95
N SER A 52 -11.97 22.89 -11.66
CA SER A 52 -13.00 23.57 -10.87
C SER A 52 -12.45 24.78 -10.12
N HIS A 53 -13.31 25.42 -9.32
CA HIS A 53 -12.92 26.55 -8.49
C HIS A 53 -11.96 26.11 -7.36
N ILE A 54 -10.92 26.91 -7.09
CA ILE A 54 -9.87 26.63 -6.11
C ILE A 54 -9.82 27.79 -5.11
N ASP A 55 -10.01 27.49 -3.83
CA ASP A 55 -9.96 28.44 -2.71
C ASP A 55 -9.03 27.97 -1.57
N PHE A 56 -8.17 26.99 -1.83
CA PHE A 56 -7.22 26.40 -0.88
C PHE A 56 -5.85 26.07 -1.52
N GLY A 57 -4.83 25.91 -0.68
CA GLY A 57 -3.47 25.53 -1.09
C GLY A 57 -3.29 24.00 -1.23
N VAL A 58 -2.33 23.59 -2.08
CA VAL A 58 -2.05 22.16 -2.35
C VAL A 58 -1.74 21.34 -1.09
N ASN A 59 -1.10 21.95 -0.09
CA ASN A 59 -0.72 21.28 1.16
C ASN A 59 -1.92 20.99 2.08
N GLU A 60 -3.06 21.64 1.84
CA GLU A 60 -4.30 21.44 2.58
C GLU A 60 -5.09 20.22 2.05
N VAL A 61 -4.71 19.67 0.89
CA VAL A 61 -5.36 18.50 0.30
C VAL A 61 -5.08 17.23 1.11
N ILE A 62 -6.16 16.61 1.60
CA ILE A 62 -6.15 15.40 2.41
C ILE A 62 -6.40 14.17 1.53
N LEU A 63 -5.40 13.28 1.45
CA LEU A 63 -5.51 12.04 0.67
C LEU A 63 -6.03 10.85 1.46
N GLU A 64 -6.27 10.99 2.77
CA GLU A 64 -6.69 9.87 3.60
C GLU A 64 -7.96 9.20 3.07
N SER A 65 -7.91 7.86 2.92
CA SER A 65 -9.02 7.08 2.40
C SER A 65 -8.94 5.61 2.85
N LYS A 66 -10.06 4.90 2.71
CA LYS A 66 -10.22 3.53 3.18
C LYS A 66 -9.59 2.51 2.22
N PHE A 67 -8.80 1.58 2.78
CA PHE A 67 -8.33 0.37 2.09
C PHE A 67 -9.27 -0.82 2.33
N THR A 68 -9.78 -0.93 3.56
CA THR A 68 -10.89 -1.83 3.94
C THR A 68 -11.91 -1.04 4.77
N ARG A 69 -12.99 -1.69 5.21
CA ARG A 69 -13.99 -1.08 6.12
C ARG A 69 -13.36 -0.40 7.33
N ASN A 70 -12.35 -1.05 7.93
CA ASN A 70 -11.73 -0.64 9.19
C ASN A 70 -10.27 -0.17 9.05
N ILE A 71 -9.63 -0.32 7.89
CA ILE A 71 -8.27 0.18 7.63
C ILE A 71 -8.34 1.41 6.73
N ALA A 72 -7.85 2.54 7.24
CA ALA A 72 -7.62 3.76 6.47
C ALA A 72 -6.12 4.00 6.26
N LEU A 73 -5.77 4.56 5.11
CA LEU A 73 -4.40 4.89 4.71
C LEU A 73 -4.30 6.40 4.53
N LYS A 74 -3.20 6.99 5.02
CA LYS A 74 -2.92 8.43 4.83
C LYS A 74 -2.56 8.76 3.38
N THR A 75 -1.99 7.78 2.68
CA THR A 75 -1.64 7.82 1.26
C THR A 75 -2.27 6.58 0.61
N PRO A 76 -3.38 6.70 -0.13
CA PRO A 76 -4.21 5.58 -0.59
C PRO A 76 -3.59 4.85 -1.80
N MET A 77 -2.39 4.33 -1.58
CA MET A 77 -1.54 3.66 -2.53
C MET A 77 -1.09 2.32 -1.93
N ALA A 78 -1.26 1.25 -2.70
CA ALA A 78 -0.87 -0.10 -2.34
C ALA A 78 0.12 -0.67 -3.36
N SER A 79 1.11 -1.45 -2.91
CA SER A 79 1.97 -2.21 -3.81
C SER A 79 1.36 -3.59 -4.12
N SER A 80 1.44 -4.00 -5.39
CA SER A 80 0.81 -5.24 -5.86
C SER A 80 1.51 -6.51 -5.32
N PRO A 81 0.78 -7.59 -5.00
CA PRO A 81 1.34 -8.85 -4.52
C PRO A 81 2.00 -9.66 -5.65
N MET A 82 3.16 -9.20 -6.09
CA MET A 82 3.95 -9.81 -7.14
C MET A 82 5.40 -10.00 -6.70
N ASP A 83 6.01 -11.10 -7.14
CA ASP A 83 7.41 -11.46 -6.81
C ASP A 83 8.47 -10.53 -7.42
N THR A 84 8.05 -9.58 -8.25
CA THR A 84 8.88 -8.50 -8.82
C THR A 84 8.47 -7.13 -8.31
N VAL A 85 7.63 -7.06 -7.27
CA VAL A 85 7.14 -5.80 -6.69
C VAL A 85 7.23 -5.79 -5.17
N THR A 86 6.63 -6.76 -4.47
CA THR A 86 6.42 -6.63 -3.02
C THR A 86 6.94 -7.80 -2.19
N GLU A 87 8.09 -7.58 -1.58
CA GLU A 87 8.60 -8.30 -0.40
C GLU A 87 8.65 -7.35 0.82
N ASP A 88 9.40 -7.69 1.87
CA ASP A 88 9.44 -6.93 3.13
C ASP A 88 9.91 -5.48 2.95
N LYS A 89 10.93 -5.21 2.12
CA LYS A 89 11.47 -3.84 1.91
C LYS A 89 10.43 -2.90 1.30
N MET A 90 9.76 -3.36 0.24
CA MET A 90 8.66 -2.65 -0.41
C MET A 90 7.52 -2.39 0.59
N ALA A 91 7.11 -3.43 1.33
CA ALA A 91 6.01 -3.30 2.28
C ALA A 91 6.32 -2.32 3.42
N ILE A 92 7.54 -2.37 3.97
CA ILE A 92 8.01 -1.41 4.99
C ILE A 92 7.94 0.03 4.44
N MET A 93 8.51 0.27 3.27
CA MET A 93 8.59 1.63 2.73
C MET A 93 7.23 2.18 2.28
N MET A 94 6.35 1.33 1.73
CA MET A 94 4.97 1.72 1.47
C MET A 94 4.25 2.13 2.75
N ALA A 95 4.35 1.33 3.82
CA ALA A 95 3.72 1.63 5.09
C ALA A 95 4.31 2.91 5.73
N LEU A 96 5.62 3.12 5.66
CA LEU A 96 6.27 4.34 6.17
C LEU A 96 5.77 5.61 5.47
N HIS A 97 5.47 5.55 4.17
CA HIS A 97 4.91 6.68 3.42
C HIS A 97 3.37 6.78 3.47
N GLY A 98 2.72 6.03 4.37
CA GLY A 98 1.29 6.10 4.60
C GLY A 98 0.43 5.27 3.66
N GLY A 99 1.06 4.45 2.82
CA GLY A 99 0.40 3.41 2.02
C GLY A 99 0.40 2.06 2.71
N ILE A 100 0.31 0.99 1.91
CA ILE A 100 0.41 -0.40 2.39
C ILE A 100 1.11 -1.27 1.34
N GLY A 101 1.92 -2.23 1.77
CA GLY A 101 2.42 -3.26 0.86
C GLY A 101 1.71 -4.59 1.06
N VAL A 102 1.46 -5.30 -0.05
CA VAL A 102 0.90 -6.65 -0.04
C VAL A 102 1.94 -7.68 -0.45
N VAL A 103 2.43 -8.47 0.51
CA VAL A 103 3.45 -9.51 0.26
C VAL A 103 2.87 -10.63 -0.61
N HIS A 104 3.57 -10.99 -1.69
CA HIS A 104 3.14 -12.07 -2.60
C HIS A 104 3.22 -13.47 -1.94
N TYR A 105 2.56 -14.46 -2.54
CA TYR A 105 2.55 -15.86 -2.07
C TYR A 105 3.31 -16.83 -2.99
N ASN A 106 4.03 -16.32 -3.99
CA ASN A 106 4.93 -17.10 -4.85
C ASN A 106 6.23 -17.53 -4.14
N CYS A 107 6.08 -18.15 -2.96
CA CYS A 107 7.12 -18.59 -2.04
C CYS A 107 6.52 -19.63 -1.06
N THR A 108 7.32 -20.22 -0.18
CA THR A 108 6.82 -21.11 0.87
C THR A 108 5.97 -20.35 1.90
N ILE A 109 5.23 -21.08 2.75
CA ILE A 109 4.43 -20.48 3.83
C ILE A 109 5.35 -19.76 4.83
N SER A 110 6.45 -20.41 5.21
CA SER A 110 7.42 -19.89 6.18
C SER A 110 8.09 -18.61 5.68
N GLU A 111 8.52 -18.58 4.42
CA GLU A 111 9.14 -17.38 3.83
C GLU A 111 8.19 -16.18 3.80
N GLN A 112 6.91 -16.40 3.43
CA GLN A 112 5.92 -15.32 3.43
C GLN A 112 5.62 -14.82 4.84
N ALA A 113 5.46 -15.73 5.80
CA ALA A 113 5.24 -15.38 7.20
C ALA A 113 6.44 -14.60 7.78
N GLU A 114 7.67 -14.97 7.42
CA GLU A 114 8.87 -14.26 7.85
C GLU A 114 8.97 -12.86 7.21
N MET A 115 8.58 -12.69 5.96
CA MET A 115 8.46 -11.35 5.34
C MET A 115 7.47 -10.47 6.10
N VAL A 116 6.27 -10.98 6.42
CA VAL A 116 5.28 -10.25 7.23
C VAL A 116 5.86 -9.91 8.61
N ASN A 117 6.47 -10.88 9.28
CA ASN A 117 7.10 -10.71 10.59
C ASN A 117 8.18 -9.60 10.56
N LYS A 118 9.00 -9.51 9.50
CA LYS A 118 9.96 -8.42 9.31
C LYS A 118 9.30 -7.05 9.20
N VAL A 119 8.18 -6.94 8.49
CA VAL A 119 7.40 -5.69 8.37
C VAL A 119 6.82 -5.30 9.73
N LYS A 120 6.15 -6.23 10.42
CA LYS A 120 5.51 -5.98 11.72
C LYS A 120 6.52 -5.69 12.83
N LYS A 121 7.69 -6.32 12.80
CA LYS A 121 8.80 -6.05 13.73
C LYS A 121 9.68 -4.88 13.30
N TYR A 122 9.39 -4.24 12.17
CA TYR A 122 10.11 -3.05 11.77
C TYR A 122 9.86 -1.94 12.79
N LYS A 123 10.90 -1.61 13.53
CA LYS A 123 10.79 -0.79 14.73
C LYS A 123 10.42 0.66 14.37
N ASN A 124 9.30 1.13 14.93
CA ASN A 124 8.76 2.49 14.77
C ASN A 124 7.91 2.93 16.00
N GLY A 125 8.49 2.86 17.20
CA GLY A 125 7.83 3.26 18.45
C GLY A 125 8.33 2.48 19.67
N PHE A 126 7.39 2.00 20.49
CA PHE A 126 7.66 1.09 21.60
C PHE A 126 7.95 -0.32 21.09
N ILE A 127 8.96 -0.96 21.67
CA ILE A 127 9.34 -2.35 21.41
C ILE A 127 8.83 -3.16 22.61
N HIS A 128 7.71 -3.85 22.42
CA HIS A 128 7.07 -4.65 23.49
C HIS A 128 7.78 -5.98 23.78
N ASP A 129 8.49 -6.54 22.79
CA ASP A 129 9.27 -7.77 22.94
C ASP A 129 10.75 -7.50 22.60
N PRO A 130 11.47 -6.71 23.43
CA PRO A 130 12.88 -6.48 23.22
C PRO A 130 13.68 -7.76 23.53
N ILE A 131 14.76 -8.00 22.78
CA ILE A 131 15.71 -9.04 23.17
C ILE A 131 16.40 -8.60 24.46
N VAL A 132 16.27 -9.43 25.50
CA VAL A 132 16.82 -9.21 26.84
C VAL A 132 17.93 -10.21 27.10
N LEU A 133 18.97 -9.80 27.84
CA LEU A 133 20.07 -10.67 28.26
C LEU A 133 20.20 -10.66 29.78
N GLY A 134 20.88 -11.67 30.31
CA GLY A 134 21.23 -11.77 31.72
C GLY A 134 22.66 -11.30 32.01
N PRO A 135 23.01 -11.06 33.29
CA PRO A 135 24.35 -10.63 33.68
C PRO A 135 25.44 -11.69 33.40
N ASP A 136 25.05 -12.97 33.32
CA ASP A 136 25.94 -14.10 33.05
C ASP A 136 26.12 -14.43 31.56
N ASN A 137 25.36 -13.79 30.66
CA ASN A 137 25.65 -13.87 29.23
C ASN A 137 27.04 -13.29 28.94
N THR A 138 27.60 -13.62 27.78
CA THR A 138 28.97 -13.21 27.40
C THR A 138 28.97 -12.21 26.25
N VAL A 139 30.15 -11.62 25.98
CA VAL A 139 30.38 -10.80 24.79
C VAL A 139 30.08 -11.59 23.50
N ALA A 140 30.43 -12.88 23.46
CA ALA A 140 30.11 -13.76 22.32
C ALA A 140 28.60 -13.84 22.03
N ASP A 141 27.76 -13.88 23.06
CA ASP A 141 26.30 -13.86 22.89
C ASP A 141 25.82 -12.57 22.22
N VAL A 142 26.35 -11.42 22.66
CA VAL A 142 26.01 -10.11 22.09
C VAL A 142 26.42 -10.02 20.63
N GLU A 143 27.64 -10.46 20.28
CA GLU A 143 28.12 -10.50 18.89
C GLU A 143 27.25 -11.39 18.01
N ARG A 144 26.94 -12.60 18.47
CA ARG A 144 26.09 -13.56 17.76
C ARG A 144 24.70 -12.99 17.48
N ILE A 145 24.06 -12.39 18.48
CA ILE A 145 22.74 -11.77 18.32
C ILE A 145 22.83 -10.56 17.39
N THR A 146 23.87 -9.74 17.54
CA THR A 146 24.08 -8.55 16.69
C THR A 146 24.27 -8.95 15.22
N ALA A 147 25.05 -9.99 14.94
CA ALA A 147 25.24 -10.53 13.60
C ALA A 147 23.93 -11.09 13.01
N ALA A 148 23.13 -11.79 13.82
CA ALA A 148 21.87 -12.38 13.37
C ALA A 148 20.73 -11.35 13.20
N LYS A 149 20.71 -10.28 14.00
CA LYS A 149 19.58 -9.32 14.07
C LYS A 149 19.90 -7.93 13.53
N GLY A 150 21.17 -7.62 13.27
CA GLY A 150 21.60 -6.35 12.67
C GLY A 150 21.51 -5.14 13.59
N PHE A 151 21.31 -5.32 14.90
CA PHE A 151 21.30 -4.22 15.87
C PHE A 151 21.97 -4.64 17.18
N ALA A 152 22.45 -3.63 17.92
CA ALA A 152 23.03 -3.78 19.25
C ALA A 152 22.33 -2.80 20.22
N GLY A 153 22.36 -3.10 21.52
CA GLY A 153 21.63 -2.34 22.54
C GLY A 153 20.56 -3.20 23.20
N PHE A 154 20.96 -4.01 24.18
CA PHE A 154 20.12 -4.97 24.88
C PHE A 154 19.96 -4.57 26.35
N PRO A 155 18.74 -4.50 26.88
CA PRO A 155 18.53 -4.40 28.33
C PRO A 155 19.02 -5.69 29.02
N ILE A 156 19.59 -5.52 30.20
CA ILE A 156 20.03 -6.62 31.06
C ILE A 156 19.07 -6.73 32.24
N THR A 157 18.44 -7.88 32.39
CA THR A 157 17.56 -8.19 33.52
C THR A 157 18.15 -9.31 34.36
N GLU A 158 17.87 -9.37 35.65
CA GLU A 158 18.43 -10.38 36.57
C GLU A 158 18.31 -11.82 36.06
N ASN A 159 17.15 -12.16 35.52
CA ASN A 159 16.83 -13.51 35.05
C ASN A 159 17.04 -13.69 33.52
N GLY A 160 17.55 -12.66 32.84
CA GLY A 160 17.70 -12.63 31.38
C GLY A 160 16.40 -12.71 30.57
N LYS A 161 15.25 -12.35 31.15
CA LYS A 161 13.93 -12.41 30.51
C LYS A 161 13.18 -11.09 30.60
N LEU A 162 12.29 -10.84 29.64
CA LEU A 162 11.32 -9.75 29.72
C LEU A 162 10.43 -9.91 30.98
N GLY A 163 10.08 -8.81 31.63
CA GLY A 163 9.42 -8.81 32.94
C GLY A 163 10.37 -9.07 34.13
N GLY A 164 11.66 -9.35 33.89
CA GLY A 164 12.66 -9.36 34.95
C GLY A 164 13.05 -7.95 35.39
N ARG A 165 13.57 -7.84 36.63
CA ARG A 165 14.11 -6.58 37.16
C ARG A 165 15.28 -6.10 36.30
N LEU A 166 15.19 -4.88 35.79
CA LEU A 166 16.23 -4.26 34.96
C LEU A 166 17.45 -3.92 35.85
N VAL A 167 18.62 -4.46 35.51
CA VAL A 167 19.87 -4.25 36.26
C VAL A 167 20.96 -3.57 35.44
N GLY A 168 20.77 -3.43 34.14
CA GLY A 168 21.70 -2.69 33.31
C GLY A 168 21.32 -2.66 31.84
N MET A 169 22.23 -2.13 31.04
CA MET A 169 22.11 -2.10 29.59
C MET A 169 23.48 -2.29 28.94
N ILE A 170 23.53 -3.04 27.84
CA ILE A 170 24.73 -3.19 27.02
C ILE A 170 24.47 -2.62 25.63
N ALA A 171 25.39 -1.83 25.10
CA ALA A 171 25.39 -1.30 23.74
C ALA A 171 26.64 -1.74 22.98
N ARG A 172 26.65 -1.48 21.66
CA ARG A 172 27.73 -1.91 20.77
C ARG A 172 29.12 -1.45 21.23
N ARG A 173 29.22 -0.17 21.60
CA ARG A 173 30.48 0.46 22.06
C ARG A 173 31.05 -0.18 23.32
N ASP A 174 30.22 -0.87 24.11
CA ASP A 174 30.62 -1.47 25.38
C ASP A 174 31.29 -2.84 25.15
N VAL A 175 31.17 -3.40 23.94
CA VAL A 175 31.74 -4.71 23.55
C VAL A 175 32.71 -4.65 22.35
N ASP A 176 32.67 -3.58 21.52
CA ASP A 176 33.44 -3.47 20.26
C ASP A 176 34.97 -3.67 20.41
N PHE A 177 35.52 -3.39 21.58
CA PHE A 177 36.98 -3.45 21.86
C PHE A 177 37.33 -4.45 22.97
N VAL A 178 36.47 -5.44 23.23
CA VAL A 178 36.74 -6.48 24.22
C VAL A 178 37.31 -7.72 23.52
N ASP A 179 38.59 -8.01 23.76
CA ASP A 179 39.28 -9.14 23.13
C ASP A 179 38.77 -10.50 23.64
N ASP A 180 38.52 -10.61 24.95
CA ASP A 180 38.03 -11.84 25.58
C ASP A 180 36.50 -11.97 25.43
N LYS A 181 36.08 -12.82 24.51
CA LYS A 181 34.67 -13.05 24.17
C LYS A 181 33.89 -13.79 25.26
N ASP A 182 34.56 -14.44 26.21
CA ASP A 182 33.93 -15.13 27.34
C ASP A 182 33.68 -14.19 28.53
N THR A 183 34.07 -12.92 28.41
CA THR A 183 33.78 -11.89 29.42
C THR A 183 32.27 -11.79 29.66
N LYS A 184 31.87 -11.95 30.92
CA LYS A 184 30.47 -11.79 31.36
C LYS A 184 29.99 -10.35 31.23
N LEU A 185 28.73 -10.17 30.82
CA LEU A 185 28.10 -8.86 30.65
C LEU A 185 28.00 -8.06 31.95
N SER A 186 27.92 -8.71 33.11
CA SER A 186 27.95 -8.06 34.42
C SER A 186 29.18 -7.16 34.65
N LYS A 187 30.30 -7.43 33.98
CA LYS A 187 31.52 -6.61 34.07
C LYS A 187 31.52 -5.38 33.16
N LEU A 188 30.67 -5.37 32.14
CA LEU A 188 30.69 -4.40 31.05
C LEU A 188 29.43 -3.55 30.96
N MET A 189 28.30 -4.04 31.47
CA MET A 189 27.01 -3.37 31.37
C MET A 189 27.02 -2.02 32.10
N VAL A 190 26.29 -1.06 31.55
CA VAL A 190 25.99 0.20 32.23
C VAL A 190 24.89 -0.06 33.24
N THR A 191 25.16 0.20 34.52
CA THR A 191 24.20 0.02 35.63
C THR A 191 23.32 1.27 35.85
N ASP A 192 23.86 2.46 35.61
CA ASP A 192 23.09 3.71 35.65
C ASP A 192 22.33 3.93 34.33
N VAL A 193 21.17 3.29 34.24
CA VAL A 193 20.32 3.30 33.05
C VAL A 193 19.20 4.31 33.24
N VAL A 194 19.13 5.29 32.34
CA VAL A 194 17.97 6.18 32.25
C VAL A 194 16.76 5.36 31.79
N THR A 195 15.70 5.34 32.59
CA THR A 195 14.44 4.64 32.30
C THR A 195 13.26 5.60 32.26
N ALA A 196 12.12 5.13 31.78
CA ALA A 196 10.83 5.79 31.95
C ALA A 196 9.82 4.81 32.57
N LYS A 197 8.80 5.35 33.24
CA LYS A 197 7.74 4.54 33.85
C LYS A 197 6.77 4.01 32.80
N ASP A 198 6.18 2.85 33.08
CA ASP A 198 5.07 2.32 32.31
C ASP A 198 3.89 3.31 32.26
N GLY A 199 3.17 3.33 31.13
CA GLY A 199 2.16 4.34 30.83
C GLY A 199 2.69 5.68 30.28
N VAL A 200 4.01 5.82 30.09
CA VAL A 200 4.59 6.99 29.42
C VAL A 200 4.08 7.10 27.97
N THR A 201 3.73 8.32 27.54
CA THR A 201 3.37 8.56 26.14
C THR A 201 4.61 8.57 25.26
N LEU A 202 4.45 8.31 23.95
CA LEU A 202 5.57 8.39 23.00
C LEU A 202 6.23 9.78 23.01
N GLU A 203 5.44 10.84 23.16
CA GLU A 203 5.92 12.23 23.22
C GLU A 203 6.78 12.50 24.47
N GLN A 204 6.34 12.04 25.64
CA GLN A 204 7.12 12.13 26.88
C GLN A 204 8.40 11.30 26.80
N ALA A 205 8.31 10.07 26.31
CA ALA A 205 9.48 9.22 26.10
C ALA A 205 10.48 9.85 25.10
N ASN A 206 9.97 10.53 24.06
CA ASN A 206 10.80 11.27 23.12
C ASN A 206 11.55 12.42 23.80
N ALA A 207 10.92 13.13 24.73
CA ALA A 207 11.57 14.18 25.51
C ALA A 207 12.70 13.61 26.38
N ILE A 208 12.46 12.47 27.06
CA ILE A 208 13.47 11.80 27.90
C ILE A 208 14.68 11.34 27.07
N ILE A 209 14.46 10.73 25.90
CA ILE A 209 15.57 10.34 25.00
C ILE A 209 16.35 11.56 24.50
N ARG A 210 15.66 12.66 24.16
CA ARG A 210 16.32 13.90 23.70
C ARG A 210 17.21 14.50 24.78
N THR A 211 16.73 14.58 26.02
CA THR A 211 17.48 15.14 27.15
C THR A 211 18.63 14.23 27.58
N SER A 212 18.38 12.93 27.70
CA SER A 212 19.41 11.95 28.12
C SER A 212 20.49 11.71 27.05
N LYS A 213 20.19 12.04 25.78
CA LYS A 213 21.03 11.79 24.60
C LYS A 213 21.42 10.31 24.40
N LYS A 214 20.75 9.38 25.09
CA LYS A 214 21.01 7.94 24.98
C LYS A 214 20.34 7.36 23.73
N GLY A 215 20.86 6.22 23.26
CA GLY A 215 20.34 5.55 22.06
C GLY A 215 19.06 4.75 22.30
N LYS A 216 18.79 4.35 23.54
CA LYS A 216 17.66 3.51 23.95
C LYS A 216 17.13 3.99 25.29
N LEU A 217 15.85 3.72 25.56
CA LEU A 217 15.15 4.05 26.80
C LEU A 217 14.31 2.85 27.24
N PRO A 218 14.73 2.10 28.25
CA PRO A 218 13.91 1.04 28.86
C PRO A 218 12.71 1.62 29.59
N ILE A 219 11.57 0.94 29.45
CA ILE A 219 10.33 1.27 30.14
C ILE A 219 10.13 0.23 31.25
N VAL A 220 9.97 0.69 32.47
CA VAL A 220 9.83 -0.18 33.66
C VAL A 220 8.55 0.11 34.43
N ASN A 221 7.98 -0.92 35.04
CA ASN A 221 6.86 -0.75 35.97
C ASN A 221 7.36 -0.23 37.35
N ASP A 222 6.45 -0.07 38.31
CA ASP A 222 6.81 0.43 39.65
C ASP A 222 7.69 -0.54 40.46
N ALA A 223 7.75 -1.83 40.09
CA ALA A 223 8.66 -2.81 40.67
C ALA A 223 10.07 -2.79 40.03
N GLY A 224 10.30 -1.94 39.01
CA GLY A 224 11.57 -1.88 38.29
C GLY A 224 11.76 -3.00 37.25
N GLU A 225 10.69 -3.71 36.90
CA GLU A 225 10.69 -4.77 35.90
C GLU A 225 10.56 -4.19 34.49
N LEU A 226 11.31 -4.75 33.54
CA LEU A 226 11.30 -4.30 32.15
C LEU A 226 9.98 -4.67 31.46
N VAL A 227 9.24 -3.66 30.99
CA VAL A 227 7.98 -3.80 30.25
C VAL A 227 8.20 -3.64 28.75
N SER A 228 8.95 -2.63 28.33
CA SER A 228 9.21 -2.38 26.90
C SER A 228 10.48 -1.54 26.70
N LEU A 229 10.85 -1.27 25.45
CA LEU A 229 12.05 -0.50 25.09
C LEU A 229 11.73 0.51 23.98
N ILE A 230 12.24 1.73 24.08
CA ILE A 230 12.23 2.71 22.99
C ILE A 230 13.64 2.88 22.43
N SER A 231 13.75 3.07 21.12
CA SER A 231 15.01 3.41 20.45
C SER A 231 14.97 4.81 19.84
N ARG A 232 16.07 5.57 20.00
CA ARG A 232 16.25 6.88 19.35
C ARG A 232 16.14 6.78 17.82
N ALA A 233 16.55 5.65 17.24
CA ALA A 233 16.41 5.42 15.80
C ALA A 233 14.93 5.41 15.37
N ASP A 234 14.05 4.87 16.22
CA ASP A 234 12.62 4.77 15.91
C ASP A 234 11.91 6.12 16.06
N ILE A 235 12.37 6.96 17.00
CA ILE A 235 11.94 8.36 17.11
C ILE A 235 12.29 9.13 15.83
N LYS A 236 13.53 8.95 15.34
CA LYS A 236 13.97 9.60 14.10
C LYS A 236 13.07 9.17 12.94
N LYS A 237 12.77 7.88 12.82
CA LYS A 237 11.83 7.36 11.82
C LYS A 237 10.43 7.96 11.97
N SER A 238 9.87 8.05 13.18
CA SER A 238 8.53 8.64 13.36
C SER A 238 8.47 10.11 12.97
N ARG A 239 9.58 10.85 13.14
CA ARG A 239 9.70 12.24 12.67
C ARG A 239 9.84 12.31 11.15
N ASP A 240 10.68 11.45 10.58
CA ASP A 240 10.98 11.44 9.14
C ASP A 240 9.80 10.88 8.31
N TYR A 241 8.93 10.06 8.94
CA TYR A 241 7.76 9.42 8.35
C TYR A 241 6.48 9.70 9.16
N PRO A 242 5.98 10.95 9.18
CA PRO A 242 4.83 11.34 9.99
C PRO A 242 3.51 10.74 9.50
N LEU A 243 3.43 10.34 8.22
CA LEU A 243 2.24 9.75 7.61
C LEU A 243 2.21 8.22 7.71
N ALA A 244 3.14 7.58 8.43
CA ALA A 244 3.27 6.14 8.46
C ALA A 244 1.97 5.43 8.86
N SER A 245 1.57 4.46 8.05
CA SER A 245 0.45 3.55 8.26
C SER A 245 0.78 2.55 9.35
N LYS A 246 0.10 2.68 10.50
CA LYS A 246 0.34 1.85 11.68
C LYS A 246 -0.96 1.25 12.21
N ASP A 247 -0.86 0.08 12.83
CA ASP A 247 -1.94 -0.54 13.58
C ASP A 247 -2.10 0.08 14.98
N ALA A 248 -3.03 -0.47 15.77
CA ALA A 248 -3.28 -0.07 17.15
C ALA A 248 -2.03 -0.23 18.05
N ASN A 249 -1.18 -1.22 17.76
CA ASN A 249 0.07 -1.51 18.48
C ASN A 249 1.26 -0.66 17.99
N LYS A 250 1.00 0.33 17.12
CA LYS A 250 2.01 1.21 16.50
C LYS A 250 3.03 0.47 15.62
N GLN A 251 2.72 -0.74 15.20
CA GLN A 251 3.50 -1.48 14.21
C GLN A 251 3.04 -1.09 12.81
N LEU A 252 3.92 -1.18 11.81
CA LEU A 252 3.55 -0.87 10.43
C LEU A 252 2.43 -1.80 9.93
N LEU A 253 1.49 -1.26 9.15
CA LEU A 253 0.48 -2.08 8.48
C LEU A 253 1.12 -2.95 7.39
N CYS A 254 0.70 -4.21 7.31
CA CYS A 254 1.17 -5.18 6.33
C CYS A 254 -0.01 -5.98 5.76
N GLY A 255 -0.09 -6.04 4.44
CA GLY A 255 -0.96 -6.99 3.73
C GLY A 255 -0.20 -8.22 3.27
N ALA A 256 -0.91 -9.33 3.08
CA ALA A 256 -0.37 -10.51 2.41
C ALA A 256 -1.41 -11.13 1.48
N ALA A 257 -0.97 -11.61 0.33
CA ALA A 257 -1.84 -12.31 -0.60
C ALA A 257 -1.89 -13.81 -0.28
N ILE A 258 -3.01 -14.46 -0.55
CA ILE A 258 -3.17 -15.91 -0.53
C ILE A 258 -3.99 -16.38 -1.74
N GLY A 259 -3.91 -17.68 -2.06
CA GLY A 259 -4.82 -18.32 -3.00
C GLY A 259 -6.16 -18.71 -2.37
N THR A 260 -6.94 -19.49 -3.11
CA THR A 260 -8.27 -19.98 -2.69
C THR A 260 -8.29 -21.49 -2.42
N ARG A 261 -7.13 -22.15 -2.34
CA ARG A 261 -7.08 -23.62 -2.20
C ARG A 261 -7.15 -24.01 -0.72
N PRO A 262 -7.60 -25.22 -0.38
CA PRO A 262 -7.66 -25.67 1.02
C PRO A 262 -6.31 -25.55 1.76
N SER A 263 -5.19 -25.79 1.07
CA SER A 263 -3.84 -25.63 1.65
C SER A 263 -3.44 -24.18 1.93
N ASP A 264 -4.15 -23.19 1.38
CA ASP A 264 -3.93 -21.79 1.72
C ASP A 264 -4.51 -21.43 3.11
N ARG A 265 -5.26 -22.32 3.77
CA ARG A 265 -5.70 -22.14 5.18
C ARG A 265 -4.54 -22.27 6.17
N ASP A 266 -3.58 -23.15 5.89
CA ASP A 266 -2.35 -23.26 6.70
C ASP A 266 -1.50 -21.99 6.52
N ARG A 267 -1.43 -21.49 5.27
CA ARG A 267 -0.76 -20.23 4.94
C ARG A 267 -1.39 -19.06 5.69
N LEU A 268 -2.71 -18.95 5.63
CA LEU A 268 -3.48 -17.95 6.40
C LEU A 268 -3.12 -18.00 7.87
N SER A 269 -3.16 -19.19 8.49
CA SER A 269 -2.89 -19.34 9.93
C SER A 269 -1.48 -18.87 10.31
N ALA A 270 -0.47 -19.19 9.49
CA ALA A 270 0.90 -18.72 9.69
C ALA A 270 1.03 -17.20 9.53
N LEU A 271 0.33 -16.59 8.57
CA LEU A 271 0.35 -15.14 8.34
C LEU A 271 -0.33 -14.37 9.49
N VAL A 272 -1.45 -14.89 10.00
CA VAL A 272 -2.14 -14.32 11.17
C VAL A 272 -1.24 -14.42 12.41
N ALA A 273 -0.59 -15.55 12.62
CA ALA A 273 0.39 -15.70 13.70
C ALA A 273 1.59 -14.73 13.58
N ALA A 274 1.97 -14.36 12.34
CA ALA A 274 2.99 -13.34 12.08
C ALA A 274 2.49 -11.89 12.25
N GLY A 275 1.18 -11.68 12.46
CA GLY A 275 0.57 -10.38 12.71
C GLY A 275 0.14 -9.62 11.45
N VAL A 276 -0.23 -10.30 10.36
CA VAL A 276 -0.79 -9.64 9.17
C VAL A 276 -2.09 -8.88 9.50
N ASP A 277 -2.25 -7.68 8.94
CA ASP A 277 -3.42 -6.83 9.20
C ASP A 277 -4.56 -7.08 8.20
N VAL A 278 -4.20 -7.43 6.96
CA VAL A 278 -5.15 -7.62 5.86
C VAL A 278 -4.73 -8.75 4.91
N ILE A 279 -5.68 -9.62 4.60
CA ILE A 279 -5.50 -10.71 3.64
C ILE A 279 -6.13 -10.32 2.30
N ILE A 280 -5.35 -10.44 1.23
CA ILE A 280 -5.83 -10.27 -0.15
C ILE A 280 -6.01 -11.66 -0.74
N ILE A 281 -7.24 -12.03 -1.08
CA ILE A 281 -7.48 -13.29 -1.79
C ILE A 281 -7.24 -13.03 -3.28
N ASP A 282 -6.13 -13.54 -3.81
CA ASP A 282 -5.67 -13.24 -5.17
C ASP A 282 -6.16 -14.30 -6.16
N SER A 283 -7.05 -13.88 -7.06
CA SER A 283 -7.54 -14.66 -8.20
C SER A 283 -7.63 -13.78 -9.44
N SER A 284 -7.45 -14.35 -10.64
CA SER A 284 -7.73 -13.62 -11.89
C SER A 284 -9.22 -13.29 -12.03
N GLN A 285 -10.10 -14.18 -11.55
CA GLN A 285 -11.55 -14.03 -11.52
C GLN A 285 -12.03 -14.46 -10.13
N GLY A 286 -12.43 -13.51 -9.29
CA GLY A 286 -12.70 -13.74 -7.88
C GLY A 286 -14.07 -14.30 -7.53
N ASP A 287 -15.06 -14.15 -8.41
CA ASP A 287 -16.44 -14.61 -8.27
C ASP A 287 -16.51 -16.14 -8.47
N SER A 288 -16.14 -16.88 -7.43
CA SER A 288 -16.04 -18.33 -7.43
C SER A 288 -16.39 -18.91 -6.06
N ILE A 289 -16.94 -20.12 -6.05
CA ILE A 289 -17.30 -20.82 -4.81
C ILE A 289 -16.11 -20.96 -3.85
N PHE A 290 -14.91 -21.23 -4.39
CA PHE A 290 -13.69 -21.38 -3.61
C PHE A 290 -13.31 -20.10 -2.86
N GLN A 291 -13.51 -18.94 -3.48
CA GLN A 291 -13.24 -17.67 -2.82
C GLN A 291 -14.31 -17.34 -1.77
N TYR A 292 -15.59 -17.64 -2.03
CA TYR A 292 -16.64 -17.45 -1.03
C TYR A 292 -16.39 -18.27 0.23
N GLU A 293 -16.00 -19.54 0.06
CA GLU A 293 -15.65 -20.43 1.16
C GLU A 293 -14.41 -19.95 1.92
N MET A 294 -13.41 -19.42 1.21
CA MET A 294 -12.22 -18.86 1.85
C MET A 294 -12.55 -17.58 2.65
N ILE A 295 -13.39 -16.68 2.11
CA ILE A 295 -13.84 -15.49 2.84
C ILE A 295 -14.58 -15.91 4.11
N SER A 296 -15.56 -16.82 3.99
CA SER A 296 -16.34 -17.33 5.12
C SER A 296 -15.45 -17.98 6.18
N HIS A 297 -14.45 -18.77 5.76
CA HIS A 297 -13.47 -19.36 6.65
C HIS A 297 -12.65 -18.30 7.40
N ILE A 298 -12.10 -17.29 6.70
CA ILE A 298 -11.33 -16.21 7.34
C ILE A 298 -12.20 -15.45 8.36
N LYS A 299 -13.42 -15.04 7.97
CA LYS A 299 -14.31 -14.28 8.85
C LYS A 299 -14.75 -15.08 10.08
N THR A 300 -14.81 -16.41 9.99
CA THR A 300 -15.15 -17.29 11.13
C THR A 300 -13.94 -17.58 12.03
N ALA A 301 -12.78 -17.93 11.44
CA ALA A 301 -11.61 -18.33 12.20
C ALA A 301 -10.81 -17.14 12.75
N PHE A 302 -10.81 -16.01 12.05
CA PHE A 302 -10.01 -14.82 12.35
C PHE A 302 -10.83 -13.54 12.10
N PRO A 303 -11.87 -13.28 12.92
CA PRO A 303 -12.85 -12.22 12.66
C PRO A 303 -12.24 -10.80 12.59
N ASP A 304 -11.15 -10.57 13.33
CA ASP A 304 -10.45 -9.28 13.39
C ASP A 304 -9.62 -8.98 12.13
N VAL A 305 -9.22 -10.02 11.38
CA VAL A 305 -8.44 -9.86 10.16
C VAL A 305 -9.32 -9.31 9.06
N GLN A 306 -8.85 -8.25 8.41
CA GLN A 306 -9.55 -7.64 7.29
C GLN A 306 -9.33 -8.46 6.01
N VAL A 307 -10.37 -8.58 5.18
CA VAL A 307 -10.30 -9.36 3.93
C VAL A 307 -10.60 -8.49 2.72
N VAL A 308 -9.66 -8.44 1.79
CA VAL A 308 -9.85 -7.86 0.45
C VAL A 308 -10.05 -9.00 -0.55
N ALA A 309 -11.21 -9.03 -1.18
CA ALA A 309 -11.58 -10.06 -2.15
C ALA A 309 -11.43 -9.55 -3.59
N GLY A 310 -11.09 -10.43 -4.52
CA GLY A 310 -10.93 -10.09 -5.92
C GLY A 310 -10.27 -11.16 -6.80
N ASN A 311 -9.98 -10.86 -8.06
CA ASN A 311 -10.34 -9.61 -8.72
C ASN A 311 -11.77 -9.66 -9.31
N VAL A 312 -12.44 -8.51 -9.37
CA VAL A 312 -13.77 -8.35 -10.00
C VAL A 312 -13.78 -7.21 -11.02
N VAL A 313 -14.72 -7.25 -11.97
CA VAL A 313 -14.92 -6.16 -12.96
C VAL A 313 -16.40 -5.81 -13.21
N THR A 314 -17.33 -6.50 -12.55
CA THR A 314 -18.77 -6.25 -12.66
C THR A 314 -19.43 -6.04 -11.30
N ALA A 315 -20.56 -5.33 -11.29
CA ALA A 315 -21.34 -5.12 -10.09
C ALA A 315 -21.86 -6.45 -9.50
N GLN A 316 -22.25 -7.43 -10.34
CA GLN A 316 -22.71 -8.72 -9.83
C GLN A 316 -21.63 -9.45 -9.03
N GLN A 317 -20.40 -9.50 -9.54
CA GLN A 317 -19.27 -10.12 -8.85
C GLN A 317 -18.96 -9.38 -7.54
N ALA A 318 -18.97 -8.05 -7.58
CA ALA A 318 -18.79 -7.23 -6.38
C ALA A 318 -19.86 -7.53 -5.32
N PHE A 319 -21.14 -7.61 -5.70
CA PHE A 319 -22.23 -7.94 -4.79
C PHE A 319 -22.02 -9.28 -4.10
N ASN A 320 -21.67 -10.31 -4.87
CA ASN A 320 -21.47 -11.67 -4.36
C ASN A 320 -20.33 -11.72 -3.32
N LEU A 321 -19.19 -11.08 -3.61
CA LEU A 321 -18.05 -11.05 -2.68
C LEU A 321 -18.33 -10.21 -1.43
N ILE A 322 -19.05 -9.09 -1.57
CA ILE A 322 -19.51 -8.30 -0.41
C ILE A 322 -20.44 -9.14 0.46
N LYS A 323 -21.41 -9.84 -0.14
CA LYS A 323 -22.34 -10.72 0.56
C LYS A 323 -21.62 -11.87 1.27
N ALA A 324 -20.53 -12.38 0.70
CA ALA A 324 -19.70 -13.40 1.33
C ALA A 324 -18.91 -12.89 2.56
N GLY A 325 -18.79 -11.57 2.74
CA GLY A 325 -18.14 -10.95 3.89
C GLY A 325 -16.85 -10.19 3.59
N ALA A 326 -16.61 -9.79 2.33
CA ALA A 326 -15.44 -8.97 1.99
C ALA A 326 -15.47 -7.58 2.67
N ASP A 327 -14.33 -7.17 3.23
CA ASP A 327 -14.11 -5.86 3.86
C ASP A 327 -13.56 -4.82 2.86
N GLY A 328 -13.12 -5.26 1.68
CA GLY A 328 -12.67 -4.44 0.56
C GLY A 328 -12.71 -5.23 -0.73
N LEU A 329 -12.77 -4.55 -1.88
CA LEU A 329 -12.77 -5.18 -3.20
C LEU A 329 -11.56 -4.76 -4.03
N ARG A 330 -10.88 -5.73 -4.64
CA ARG A 330 -9.84 -5.49 -5.64
C ARG A 330 -10.43 -5.60 -7.04
N VAL A 331 -10.33 -4.51 -7.81
CA VAL A 331 -11.05 -4.35 -9.09
C VAL A 331 -10.06 -4.21 -10.24
N GLY A 332 -10.20 -5.07 -11.24
CA GLY A 332 -9.39 -5.06 -12.46
C GLY A 332 -9.08 -6.46 -13.00
N MET A 333 -9.31 -6.69 -14.29
CA MET A 333 -9.00 -7.96 -14.96
C MET A 333 -8.53 -7.69 -16.38
N GLY A 334 -7.29 -8.10 -16.68
CA GLY A 334 -6.65 -7.86 -17.98
C GLY A 334 -6.14 -6.44 -18.22
N SER A 335 -6.28 -5.52 -17.26
CA SER A 335 -5.83 -4.11 -17.37
C SER A 335 -4.34 -3.90 -17.04
N GLY A 336 -3.69 -4.88 -16.41
CA GLY A 336 -2.29 -4.77 -16.01
C GLY A 336 -1.34 -4.72 -17.22
N SER A 337 -0.25 -3.95 -17.12
CA SER A 337 0.68 -3.69 -18.23
C SER A 337 1.42 -4.93 -18.79
N ILE A 338 1.23 -6.09 -18.17
CA ILE A 338 1.88 -7.37 -18.49
C ILE A 338 0.87 -8.53 -18.50
N CYS A 339 -0.43 -8.23 -18.40
CA CYS A 339 -1.49 -9.22 -18.35
C CYS A 339 -2.06 -9.39 -19.76
N THR A 340 -2.20 -10.63 -20.21
CA THR A 340 -2.75 -10.96 -21.54
C THR A 340 -4.11 -11.67 -21.43
N THR A 341 -4.76 -11.66 -20.26
CA THR A 341 -6.04 -12.36 -20.04
C THR A 341 -7.14 -11.92 -21.01
N GLN A 342 -7.21 -10.64 -21.38
CA GLN A 342 -8.20 -10.17 -22.36
C GLN A 342 -7.94 -10.74 -23.76
N GLU A 343 -6.68 -10.82 -24.16
CA GLU A 343 -6.29 -11.36 -25.48
C GLU A 343 -6.46 -12.88 -25.53
N VAL A 344 -6.01 -13.58 -24.49
CA VAL A 344 -5.94 -15.04 -24.46
C VAL A 344 -7.27 -15.68 -24.05
N CYS A 345 -8.00 -15.07 -23.11
CA CYS A 345 -9.23 -15.65 -22.54
C CYS A 345 -10.49 -14.89 -22.96
N ALA A 346 -10.38 -13.81 -23.74
CA ALA A 346 -11.51 -12.95 -24.11
C ALA A 346 -12.33 -12.43 -22.90
N ALA A 347 -11.68 -12.32 -21.73
CA ALA A 347 -12.33 -11.97 -20.47
C ALA A 347 -11.63 -10.78 -19.80
N GLY A 348 -12.39 -9.74 -19.52
CA GLY A 348 -11.92 -8.54 -18.83
C GLY A 348 -12.85 -7.36 -19.04
N ARG A 349 -12.42 -6.17 -18.61
CA ARG A 349 -13.16 -4.92 -18.81
C ARG A 349 -12.21 -3.73 -18.76
N ALA A 350 -12.55 -2.66 -19.49
CA ALA A 350 -11.84 -1.39 -19.41
C ALA A 350 -11.82 -0.86 -17.96
N ALA A 351 -10.65 -0.41 -17.50
CA ALA A 351 -10.38 -0.19 -16.08
C ALA A 351 -11.30 0.86 -15.43
N CYS A 352 -11.49 2.03 -16.06
CA CYS A 352 -12.33 3.09 -15.48
C CYS A 352 -13.79 2.66 -15.39
N SER A 353 -14.33 2.04 -16.44
CA SER A 353 -15.69 1.47 -16.39
C SER A 353 -15.83 0.40 -15.30
N ALA A 354 -14.86 -0.51 -15.17
CA ALA A 354 -14.88 -1.53 -14.12
C ALA A 354 -14.93 -0.90 -12.71
N ILE A 355 -14.06 0.08 -12.44
CA ILE A 355 -14.00 0.79 -11.15
C ILE A 355 -15.29 1.57 -10.90
N TYR A 356 -15.81 2.29 -11.91
CA TYR A 356 -17.03 3.07 -11.76
C TYR A 356 -18.22 2.22 -11.34
N HIS A 357 -18.53 1.15 -12.07
CA HIS A 357 -19.71 0.33 -11.79
C HIS A 357 -19.56 -0.48 -10.49
N THR A 358 -18.36 -0.98 -10.19
CA THR A 358 -18.13 -1.73 -8.94
C THR A 358 -18.16 -0.81 -7.72
N SER A 359 -17.54 0.38 -7.79
CA SER A 359 -17.53 1.35 -6.69
C SER A 359 -18.91 1.89 -6.35
N ARG A 360 -19.75 2.17 -7.37
CA ARG A 360 -21.13 2.64 -7.15
C ARG A 360 -21.99 1.63 -6.40
N LEU A 361 -21.83 0.34 -6.69
CA LEU A 361 -22.50 -0.71 -5.92
C LEU A 361 -21.85 -0.85 -4.53
N ALA A 362 -20.52 -0.93 -4.46
CA ALA A 362 -19.80 -1.17 -3.21
C ALA A 362 -20.03 -0.07 -2.16
N SER A 363 -20.19 1.19 -2.61
CA SER A 363 -20.47 2.32 -1.73
C SER A 363 -21.81 2.21 -1.01
N MET A 364 -22.83 1.58 -1.62
CA MET A 364 -24.12 1.30 -0.97
C MET A 364 -23.97 0.42 0.27
N PHE A 365 -22.91 -0.38 0.33
CA PHE A 365 -22.60 -1.26 1.45
C PHE A 365 -21.42 -0.75 2.29
N GLY A 366 -20.85 0.43 1.99
CA GLY A 366 -19.68 0.97 2.68
C GLY A 366 -18.39 0.15 2.48
N VAL A 367 -18.24 -0.52 1.33
CA VAL A 367 -17.05 -1.32 0.99
C VAL A 367 -16.14 -0.52 0.06
N PRO A 368 -14.87 -0.25 0.43
CA PRO A 368 -13.93 0.44 -0.45
C PRO A 368 -13.50 -0.42 -1.63
N VAL A 369 -13.18 0.26 -2.74
CA VAL A 369 -12.68 -0.36 -3.98
C VAL A 369 -11.22 0.02 -4.20
N ILE A 370 -10.38 -0.98 -4.46
CA ILE A 370 -8.97 -0.84 -4.82
C ILE A 370 -8.85 -1.03 -6.33
N ALA A 371 -8.46 0.03 -7.05
CA ALA A 371 -8.21 -0.02 -8.49
C ALA A 371 -6.87 -0.70 -8.77
N ASP A 372 -6.88 -1.83 -9.48
CA ASP A 372 -5.70 -2.63 -9.77
C ASP A 372 -5.45 -2.77 -11.28
N GLY A 373 -4.25 -2.38 -11.71
CA GLY A 373 -3.81 -2.47 -13.11
C GLY A 373 -4.12 -1.23 -13.97
N GLY A 374 -3.30 -1.04 -15.01
CA GLY A 374 -3.42 0.07 -15.98
C GLY A 374 -2.88 1.42 -15.51
N ILE A 375 -2.35 1.52 -14.29
CA ILE A 375 -1.87 2.76 -13.68
C ILE A 375 -0.41 2.99 -14.05
N GLY A 376 -0.14 4.00 -14.87
CA GLY A 376 1.21 4.34 -15.35
C GLY A 376 1.67 5.76 -14.98
N SER A 377 0.81 6.59 -14.41
CA SER A 377 1.09 8.00 -14.08
C SER A 377 0.26 8.48 -12.89
N THR A 378 0.62 9.63 -12.31
CA THR A 378 -0.18 10.34 -11.29
C THR A 378 -1.57 10.70 -11.83
N GLY A 379 -1.67 11.07 -13.11
CA GLY A 379 -2.96 11.31 -13.77
C GLY A 379 -3.89 10.08 -13.75
N HIS A 380 -3.35 8.86 -13.93
CA HIS A 380 -4.17 7.65 -13.83
C HIS A 380 -4.67 7.41 -12.40
N ILE A 381 -3.85 7.74 -11.40
CA ILE A 381 -4.24 7.66 -9.98
C ILE A 381 -5.41 8.62 -9.69
N VAL A 382 -5.29 9.89 -10.12
CA VAL A 382 -6.35 10.90 -9.96
C VAL A 382 -7.63 10.45 -10.66
N LYS A 383 -7.54 9.93 -11.89
CA LYS A 383 -8.69 9.40 -12.63
C LYS A 383 -9.32 8.20 -11.93
N ALA A 384 -8.53 7.26 -11.42
CA ALA A 384 -9.03 6.11 -10.67
C ALA A 384 -9.84 6.53 -9.44
N PHE A 385 -9.33 7.49 -8.65
CA PHE A 385 -10.07 8.07 -7.53
C PHE A 385 -11.34 8.79 -7.99
N SER A 386 -11.24 9.57 -9.06
CA SER A 386 -12.37 10.34 -9.58
C SER A 386 -13.52 9.46 -10.07
N VAL A 387 -13.25 8.23 -10.51
CA VAL A 387 -14.29 7.26 -10.89
C VAL A 387 -14.77 6.38 -9.73
N GLY A 388 -14.22 6.54 -8.52
CA GLY A 388 -14.75 5.96 -7.28
C GLY A 388 -13.83 4.96 -6.57
N ALA A 389 -12.57 4.80 -6.99
CA ALA A 389 -11.61 4.01 -6.23
C ALA A 389 -11.28 4.69 -4.89
N SER A 390 -11.18 3.91 -3.81
CA SER A 390 -10.73 4.38 -2.50
C SER A 390 -9.22 4.25 -2.32
N CYS A 391 -8.59 3.36 -3.10
CA CYS A 391 -7.14 3.13 -3.12
C CYS A 391 -6.72 2.68 -4.52
N VAL A 392 -5.47 2.90 -4.89
CA VAL A 392 -4.85 2.33 -6.11
C VAL A 392 -3.83 1.26 -5.74
N MET A 393 -3.79 0.16 -6.50
CA MET A 393 -2.77 -0.87 -6.40
C MET A 393 -1.84 -0.81 -7.62
N MET A 394 -0.54 -0.68 -7.37
CA MET A 394 0.45 -0.39 -8.40
C MET A 394 1.47 -1.52 -8.51
N GLY A 395 1.71 -1.96 -9.75
CA GLY A 395 2.73 -2.95 -10.11
C GLY A 395 3.91 -2.29 -10.81
N SER A 396 3.80 -2.09 -12.12
CA SER A 396 4.87 -1.56 -13.00
C SER A 396 5.44 -0.23 -12.53
N LEU A 397 4.61 0.64 -11.95
CA LEU A 397 5.05 1.94 -11.45
C LEU A 397 6.08 1.81 -10.31
N LEU A 398 6.02 0.71 -9.54
CA LEU A 398 6.88 0.45 -8.39
C LEU A 398 7.97 -0.59 -8.66
N ALA A 399 7.80 -1.45 -9.68
CA ALA A 399 8.72 -2.56 -9.97
C ALA A 399 10.17 -2.14 -10.28
N GLY A 400 10.38 -0.92 -10.75
CA GLY A 400 11.71 -0.37 -11.06
C GLY A 400 12.42 0.31 -9.89
N THR A 401 11.82 0.31 -8.70
CA THR A 401 12.36 1.01 -7.52
C THR A 401 13.44 0.17 -6.81
N GLU A 402 14.27 0.82 -6.01
CA GLU A 402 15.35 0.14 -5.26
C GLU A 402 14.80 -0.95 -4.32
N GLU A 403 13.65 -0.70 -3.70
CA GLU A 403 13.00 -1.56 -2.73
C GLU A 403 12.20 -2.72 -3.33
N ALA A 404 11.91 -2.68 -4.64
CA ALA A 404 11.32 -3.81 -5.33
C ALA A 404 12.32 -4.99 -5.39
N PRO A 405 11.86 -6.24 -5.24
CA PRO A 405 12.73 -7.42 -5.28
C PRO A 405 13.37 -7.62 -6.66
N GLY A 406 14.54 -8.28 -6.65
CA GLY A 406 15.34 -8.53 -7.83
C GLY A 406 16.50 -7.55 -8.02
N GLU A 407 17.50 -8.01 -8.78
CA GLU A 407 18.72 -7.25 -9.06
C GLU A 407 18.58 -6.37 -10.31
N TYR A 408 19.27 -5.23 -10.28
CA TYR A 408 19.40 -4.39 -11.46
C TYR A 408 20.33 -5.03 -12.49
N PHE A 409 20.03 -4.80 -13.77
CA PHE A 409 20.92 -5.13 -14.88
C PHE A 409 20.95 -3.97 -15.89
N TYR A 410 21.93 -3.99 -16.79
CA TYR A 410 22.06 -2.99 -17.85
C TYR A 410 21.74 -3.62 -19.21
N GLN A 411 20.98 -2.90 -20.02
CA GLN A 411 20.72 -3.23 -21.42
C GLN A 411 20.73 -1.92 -22.21
N ASP A 412 21.52 -1.87 -23.28
CA ASP A 412 21.66 -0.70 -24.15
C ASP A 412 21.98 0.61 -23.40
N GLY A 413 22.81 0.50 -22.35
CA GLY A 413 23.19 1.64 -21.49
C GLY A 413 22.11 2.09 -20.50
N VAL A 414 20.94 1.44 -20.48
CA VAL A 414 19.84 1.74 -19.56
C VAL A 414 19.84 0.75 -18.40
N ARG A 415 19.70 1.26 -17.18
CA ARG A 415 19.56 0.44 -15.97
C ARG A 415 18.11 -0.02 -15.79
N LEU A 416 17.89 -1.32 -15.68
CA LEU A 416 16.58 -1.97 -15.69
C LEU A 416 16.41 -2.96 -14.52
N LYS A 417 15.15 -3.27 -14.19
CA LYS A 417 14.74 -4.41 -13.35
C LYS A 417 13.78 -5.32 -14.11
N ARG A 418 13.85 -6.62 -13.83
CA ARG A 418 12.91 -7.60 -14.39
C ARG A 418 11.53 -7.41 -13.78
N TYR A 419 10.49 -7.45 -14.61
CA TYR A 419 9.10 -7.32 -14.19
C TYR A 419 8.24 -8.35 -14.92
N ARG A 420 7.47 -9.16 -14.19
CA ARG A 420 6.74 -10.29 -14.78
C ARG A 420 5.37 -10.52 -14.16
N GLY A 421 4.45 -11.00 -15.00
CA GLY A 421 3.07 -11.24 -14.59
C GLY A 421 2.96 -12.55 -13.86
N MET A 422 2.10 -12.62 -12.85
CA MET A 422 1.83 -13.90 -12.16
C MET A 422 1.29 -14.96 -13.13
N GLY A 423 0.76 -14.56 -14.29
CA GLY A 423 0.29 -15.46 -15.36
C GLY A 423 1.35 -15.81 -16.39
N SER A 424 2.60 -15.33 -16.25
CA SER A 424 3.69 -15.70 -17.14
C SER A 424 4.19 -17.10 -16.83
N VAL A 425 4.76 -17.78 -17.84
CA VAL A 425 5.29 -19.15 -17.68
C VAL A 425 6.31 -19.22 -16.55
N GLU A 426 7.21 -18.23 -16.46
CA GLU A 426 8.26 -18.19 -15.44
C GLU A 426 7.72 -17.96 -14.03
N ALA A 427 6.63 -17.22 -13.88
CA ALA A 427 5.99 -17.01 -12.59
C ALA A 427 5.18 -18.26 -12.19
N MET A 428 4.45 -18.85 -13.15
CA MET A 428 3.63 -20.05 -12.92
C MET A 428 4.49 -21.23 -12.50
N ALA A 429 5.66 -21.41 -13.13
CA ALA A 429 6.64 -22.44 -12.76
C ALA A 429 7.14 -22.33 -11.31
N LYS A 430 6.98 -21.16 -10.64
CA LYS A 430 7.33 -20.95 -9.23
C LYS A 430 6.14 -21.07 -8.26
N GLY A 431 4.91 -21.30 -8.75
CA GLY A 431 3.74 -21.59 -7.92
C GLY A 431 2.51 -20.70 -8.13
N SER A 432 2.61 -19.63 -8.94
CA SER A 432 1.49 -18.72 -9.20
C SER A 432 0.37 -19.28 -10.10
N GLU A 433 0.58 -20.46 -10.69
CA GLU A 433 -0.42 -21.21 -11.49
C GLU A 433 -1.75 -21.48 -10.76
N LYS A 434 -1.73 -21.53 -9.42
CA LYS A 434 -2.94 -21.65 -8.60
C LYS A 434 -3.95 -20.53 -8.87
N ARG A 435 -3.46 -19.32 -9.17
CA ARG A 435 -4.25 -18.12 -9.49
C ARG A 435 -5.06 -18.26 -10.78
N TYR A 436 -4.59 -19.08 -11.72
CA TYR A 436 -5.14 -19.23 -13.07
C TYR A 436 -5.88 -20.56 -13.27
N PHE A 437 -6.25 -21.25 -12.17
CA PHE A 437 -6.90 -22.56 -12.20
C PHE A 437 -6.13 -23.64 -12.98
N ALA A 438 -4.81 -23.46 -13.13
CA ALA A 438 -3.97 -24.29 -14.00
C ALA A 438 -3.14 -25.35 -13.26
N SER A 439 -3.36 -25.56 -11.96
CA SER A 439 -2.51 -26.43 -11.13
C SER A 439 -2.50 -27.91 -11.57
N ASN A 440 -3.56 -28.38 -12.24
CA ASN A 440 -3.69 -29.77 -12.72
C ASN A 440 -3.77 -29.88 -14.26
N ALA A 441 -3.49 -28.79 -14.99
CA ALA A 441 -3.62 -28.78 -16.45
C ALA A 441 -2.37 -29.38 -17.12
N VAL A 442 -2.57 -30.28 -18.10
CA VAL A 442 -1.48 -30.87 -18.91
C VAL A 442 -0.79 -29.82 -19.78
N VAL A 443 -1.57 -28.84 -20.28
CA VAL A 443 -1.06 -27.70 -21.05
C VAL A 443 -1.33 -26.43 -20.25
N LYS A 444 -0.27 -25.68 -19.91
CA LYS A 444 -0.36 -24.41 -19.18
C LYS A 444 -0.46 -23.26 -20.18
N VAL A 445 -1.61 -22.58 -20.21
CA VAL A 445 -1.84 -21.40 -21.05
C VAL A 445 -1.45 -20.14 -20.27
N ALA A 446 -0.43 -19.42 -20.77
CA ALA A 446 0.05 -18.21 -20.12
C ALA A 446 -0.93 -17.04 -20.29
N GLN A 447 -1.20 -16.32 -19.20
CA GLN A 447 -2.06 -15.13 -19.16
C GLN A 447 -1.27 -13.86 -18.77
N GLY A 448 0.05 -13.90 -18.94
CA GLY A 448 0.91 -12.75 -18.79
C GLY A 448 2.29 -12.95 -19.40
N VAL A 449 3.06 -11.88 -19.44
CA VAL A 449 4.41 -11.83 -20.02
C VAL A 449 5.48 -11.53 -18.96
N SER A 450 6.73 -11.81 -19.31
CA SER A 450 7.92 -11.34 -18.58
C SER A 450 8.60 -10.25 -19.41
N GLY A 451 9.05 -9.18 -18.75
CA GLY A 451 9.74 -8.07 -19.38
C GLY A 451 10.65 -7.34 -18.40
N ALA A 452 10.94 -6.06 -18.69
CA ALA A 452 11.76 -5.22 -17.84
C ALA A 452 11.19 -3.80 -17.75
N VAL A 453 11.47 -3.13 -16.65
CA VAL A 453 11.10 -1.73 -16.39
C VAL A 453 12.35 -0.91 -16.07
N THR A 454 12.29 0.38 -16.39
CA THR A 454 13.38 1.31 -16.09
C THR A 454 13.52 1.58 -14.60
N ASP A 455 14.75 1.84 -14.16
CA ASP A 455 15.03 2.29 -12.80
C ASP A 455 14.22 3.55 -12.44
N ARG A 456 13.60 3.54 -11.27
CA ARG A 456 12.82 4.66 -10.70
C ARG A 456 13.46 5.24 -9.44
N GLY A 457 14.61 4.72 -9.02
CA GLY A 457 15.27 5.07 -7.76
C GLY A 457 14.49 4.62 -6.52
N SER A 458 14.92 5.10 -5.35
CA SER A 458 14.24 4.79 -4.08
C SER A 458 12.81 5.33 -3.98
N MET A 459 11.92 4.51 -3.42
CA MET A 459 10.58 4.90 -3.02
C MET A 459 10.54 6.08 -2.04
N GLY A 460 11.62 6.29 -1.28
CA GLY A 460 11.79 7.41 -0.35
C GLY A 460 11.56 8.78 -1.00
N ARG A 461 11.84 8.91 -2.31
CA ARG A 461 11.58 10.11 -3.10
C ARG A 461 10.36 9.95 -4.02
N TYR A 462 10.16 8.74 -4.53
CA TYR A 462 9.14 8.50 -5.54
C TYR A 462 7.71 8.54 -5.01
N ILE A 463 7.44 7.99 -3.81
CA ILE A 463 6.09 8.07 -3.22
C ILE A 463 5.71 9.51 -2.86
N PRO A 464 6.58 10.34 -2.25
CA PRO A 464 6.30 11.76 -2.08
C PRO A 464 5.99 12.50 -3.39
N TYR A 465 6.71 12.20 -4.48
CA TYR A 465 6.40 12.73 -5.81
C TYR A 465 4.99 12.33 -6.26
N LEU A 466 4.64 11.04 -6.21
CA LEU A 466 3.30 10.58 -6.60
C LEU A 466 2.20 11.23 -5.75
N THR A 467 2.41 11.30 -4.44
CA THR A 467 1.51 11.92 -3.46
C THR A 467 1.27 13.39 -3.80
N THR A 468 2.34 14.13 -4.07
CA THR A 468 2.28 15.57 -4.41
C THR A 468 1.59 15.79 -5.76
N GLY A 469 1.88 14.96 -6.77
CA GLY A 469 1.20 15.02 -8.07
C GLY A 469 -0.30 14.73 -7.97
N VAL A 470 -0.72 13.81 -7.09
CA VAL A 470 -2.14 13.57 -6.81
C VAL A 470 -2.77 14.77 -6.11
N ARG A 471 -2.09 15.39 -5.12
CA ARG A 471 -2.61 16.60 -4.45
C ARG A 471 -2.82 17.75 -5.42
N HIS A 472 -1.88 18.00 -6.33
CA HIS A 472 -2.06 18.99 -7.40
C HIS A 472 -3.26 18.66 -8.27
N GLY A 473 -3.38 17.39 -8.71
CA GLY A 473 -4.55 16.96 -9.47
C GLY A 473 -5.86 17.21 -8.74
N LEU A 474 -5.96 16.90 -7.45
CA LEU A 474 -7.18 17.17 -6.66
C LEU A 474 -7.43 18.67 -6.43
N GLN A 475 -6.37 19.47 -6.27
CA GLN A 475 -6.47 20.92 -6.16
C GLN A 475 -7.03 21.52 -7.46
N ASP A 476 -6.52 21.12 -8.62
CA ASP A 476 -7.01 21.58 -9.94
C ASP A 476 -8.49 21.23 -10.16
N LEU A 477 -8.96 20.13 -9.55
CA LEU A 477 -10.36 19.72 -9.52
C LEU A 477 -11.20 20.46 -8.46
N GLY A 478 -10.59 21.36 -7.69
CA GLY A 478 -11.24 22.08 -6.60
C GLY A 478 -11.69 21.19 -5.45
N THR A 479 -11.02 20.04 -5.23
CA THR A 479 -11.40 19.06 -4.20
C THR A 479 -10.37 18.98 -3.07
N ILE A 480 -10.83 19.18 -1.84
CA ILE A 480 -9.94 19.22 -0.66
C ILE A 480 -9.61 17.83 -0.11
N SER A 481 -10.40 16.81 -0.46
CA SER A 481 -10.18 15.43 -0.02
C SER A 481 -10.80 14.40 -0.96
N LEU A 482 -10.40 13.13 -0.84
CA LEU A 482 -11.05 12.04 -1.60
C LEU A 482 -12.53 11.85 -1.24
N ALA A 483 -12.91 12.13 0.01
CA ALA A 483 -14.31 12.10 0.42
C ALA A 483 -15.13 13.20 -0.29
N ASP A 484 -14.56 14.41 -0.41
CA ASP A 484 -15.15 15.50 -1.18
C ASP A 484 -15.22 15.17 -2.68
N LEU A 485 -14.15 14.61 -3.26
CA LEU A 485 -14.12 14.16 -4.65
C LEU A 485 -15.26 13.18 -4.97
N HIS A 486 -15.47 12.16 -4.13
CA HIS A 486 -16.56 11.19 -4.33
C HIS A 486 -17.94 11.82 -4.20
N LYS A 487 -18.15 12.74 -3.24
CA LYS A 487 -19.41 13.49 -3.10
C LYS A 487 -19.69 14.38 -4.32
N ARG A 488 -18.66 15.03 -4.87
CA ARG A 488 -18.76 15.84 -6.09
C ARG A 488 -19.07 14.98 -7.32
N ARG A 489 -18.48 13.78 -7.41
CA ARG A 489 -18.85 12.78 -8.44
C ARG A 489 -20.33 12.40 -8.35
N GLU A 490 -20.82 12.10 -7.14
CA GLU A 490 -22.21 11.66 -6.91
C GLU A 490 -23.24 12.77 -7.17
N SER A 491 -22.91 14.01 -6.80
CA SER A 491 -23.76 15.19 -7.08
C SER A 491 -23.69 15.67 -8.54
N GLY A 492 -22.78 15.14 -9.35
CA GLY A 492 -22.55 15.58 -10.72
C GLY A 492 -21.76 16.89 -10.85
N LEU A 493 -21.25 17.44 -9.75
CA LEU A 493 -20.38 18.62 -9.75
C LEU A 493 -18.99 18.31 -10.33
N LEU A 494 -18.49 17.09 -10.16
CA LEU A 494 -17.29 16.64 -10.85
C LEU A 494 -17.64 16.30 -12.30
N ARG A 495 -16.96 16.96 -13.24
CA ARG A 495 -17.23 16.86 -14.67
C ARG A 495 -16.07 16.21 -15.41
N PHE A 496 -16.43 15.48 -16.46
CA PHE A 496 -15.55 14.65 -17.27
C PHE A 496 -15.72 15.00 -18.75
N GLU A 497 -14.73 14.66 -19.56
CA GLU A 497 -14.85 14.67 -21.00
C GLU A 497 -14.14 13.46 -21.61
N VAL A 498 -14.71 12.91 -22.68
CA VAL A 498 -14.13 11.79 -23.42
C VAL A 498 -13.19 12.33 -24.48
N ARG A 499 -11.95 11.86 -24.49
CA ARG A 499 -10.89 12.33 -25.37
C ARG A 499 -10.85 11.50 -26.65
N SER A 500 -11.01 12.16 -27.79
CA SER A 500 -10.69 11.54 -29.08
C SER A 500 -9.19 11.18 -29.15
N PRO A 501 -8.77 10.27 -30.04
CA PRO A 501 -7.36 9.95 -30.22
C PRO A 501 -6.48 11.16 -30.53
N ALA A 502 -7.01 12.19 -31.20
CA ALA A 502 -6.30 13.44 -31.46
C ALA A 502 -6.12 14.25 -30.17
N ALA A 503 -7.18 14.40 -29.37
CA ALA A 503 -7.12 15.06 -28.07
C ALA A 503 -6.16 14.33 -27.11
N GLN A 504 -6.08 13.00 -27.18
CA GLN A 504 -5.11 12.19 -26.42
C GLN A 504 -3.67 12.55 -26.77
N ARG A 505 -3.35 12.60 -28.07
CA ARG A 505 -2.03 13.03 -28.56
C ARG A 505 -1.69 14.46 -28.15
N GLU A 506 -2.66 15.37 -28.22
CA GLU A 506 -2.50 16.78 -27.82
C GLU A 506 -2.18 16.94 -26.32
N GLY A 507 -2.82 16.18 -25.43
CA GLY A 507 -2.45 16.26 -24.00
C GLY A 507 -1.14 15.55 -23.65
N GLY A 508 -0.48 14.91 -24.61
CA GLY A 508 0.88 14.40 -24.47
C GLY A 508 1.93 15.45 -24.83
N VAL A 509 3.21 15.06 -24.82
CA VAL A 509 4.27 15.90 -25.40
C VAL A 509 4.22 15.74 -26.92
N HIS A 510 4.07 16.84 -27.67
CA HIS A 510 4.02 16.83 -29.13
C HIS A 510 4.73 18.05 -29.73
N GLY A 511 5.15 17.97 -31.00
CA GLY A 511 5.73 19.10 -31.73
C GLY A 511 7.20 19.44 -31.39
N LEU A 512 7.94 18.53 -30.75
CA LEU A 512 9.34 18.72 -30.35
C LEU A 512 10.26 17.72 -31.04
N HIS A 513 11.46 18.15 -31.44
CA HIS A 513 12.49 17.27 -32.01
C HIS A 513 13.14 16.36 -30.96
N MET A 514 13.38 16.89 -29.76
CA MET A 514 13.91 16.15 -28.61
C MET A 514 13.27 16.68 -27.32
N HIS A 515 13.00 15.81 -26.35
CA HIS A 515 12.56 16.20 -25.02
C HIS A 515 13.11 15.23 -23.97
N GLU A 516 13.37 15.74 -22.76
CA GLU A 516 13.78 14.94 -21.61
C GLU A 516 12.66 14.98 -20.57
N ARG A 517 12.19 13.81 -20.11
CA ARG A 517 11.20 13.72 -19.03
C ARG A 517 11.90 13.45 -17.70
N LYS A 518 12.25 14.52 -16.99
CA LYS A 518 12.69 14.44 -15.59
C LYS A 518 11.48 14.56 -14.67
N LEU A 519 11.01 13.44 -14.11
CA LEU A 519 9.75 13.40 -13.35
C LEU A 519 9.86 14.08 -11.98
N PHE A 520 11.01 14.00 -11.33
CA PHE A 520 11.26 14.62 -10.02
C PHE A 520 12.77 14.87 -9.83
N SER A 521 13.12 15.84 -8.98
CA SER A 521 14.49 16.23 -8.61
C SER A 521 14.79 15.87 -7.17
#